data_AF-A0A2T9YZJ5-F1
#
_entry.id   AF-A0A2T9YZJ5-F1
#
_cell.length_a   1.000
_cell.length_b   1.000
_cell.length_c   1.000
_cell.angle_alpha   90.00
_cell.angle_beta   90.00
_cell.angle_gamma   90.00
#
_symmetry.space_group_name_H-M   'P 1'
#
loop_
_entity.id
_entity.type
_entity.pdbx_description
1 polymer ?
#
loop_
_entity_poly.entity_id
_entity_poly.type
_entity_poly.pdbx_seq_one_letter_code
_entity_poly.pdbx_strand_id
1 'polypeptide(L)'
;MSSLPKRKKTNPFKNNGYKATDAEDSDEFPTPPDHTVVYNLLEVEKPFKKAKYKNSKRIKPTRQHIAAEKAKEWPNDFPTFWSIAQAPSLKPNKKYCDITGLHAFYKDPKTNLRYHNAEIYQAIQQLPPSAEQTYLSLRNANVVLR
;
A
#
# COMPACT_ATOMS: atom_id res chain seq x y z
N MET A 1 11.36 64.40 -17.98
CA MET A 1 11.79 63.39 -16.99
C MET A 1 10.66 63.21 -15.99
N SER A 2 9.94 62.08 -16.00
CA SER A 2 8.85 61.82 -15.03
C SER A 2 9.06 60.45 -14.39
N SER A 3 9.31 60.49 -13.08
CA SER A 3 9.77 59.40 -12.21
C SER A 3 8.63 58.42 -11.83
N LEU A 4 8.89 57.12 -11.86
CA LEU A 4 8.00 56.06 -11.32
C LEU A 4 7.97 56.06 -9.79
N PRO A 5 6.83 55.76 -9.13
CA PRO A 5 6.77 55.68 -7.66
C PRO A 5 7.31 54.34 -7.12
N LYS A 6 8.10 54.41 -6.04
CA LYS A 6 8.73 53.27 -5.36
C LYS A 6 7.73 52.44 -4.55
N ARG A 7 7.81 51.11 -4.69
CA ARG A 7 7.02 50.09 -3.96
C ARG A 7 7.53 49.95 -2.52
N LYS A 8 6.69 50.22 -1.51
CA LYS A 8 7.02 49.97 -0.07
C LYS A 8 7.00 48.47 0.22
N LYS A 9 8.10 47.92 0.73
CA LYS A 9 8.16 46.56 1.31
C LYS A 9 7.71 46.62 2.77
N THR A 10 6.70 45.84 3.15
CA THR A 10 6.38 45.56 4.55
C THR A 10 6.79 44.11 4.87
N ASN A 11 7.65 43.94 5.87
CA ASN A 11 8.08 42.64 6.36
C ASN A 11 6.95 41.98 7.19
N PRO A 12 6.58 40.71 6.95
CA PRO A 12 5.51 40.04 7.70
C PRO A 12 6.02 39.22 8.89
N PHE A 13 7.20 39.50 9.44
CA PHE A 13 7.66 38.87 10.67
C PHE A 13 7.25 39.71 11.88
N LYS A 14 6.01 39.53 12.33
CA LYS A 14 5.59 39.88 13.69
C LYS A 14 5.10 38.61 14.39
N ASN A 15 6.02 38.08 15.18
CA ASN A 15 5.91 37.33 16.42
C ASN A 15 4.48 37.05 16.91
N ASN A 16 4.14 35.77 17.10
CA ASN A 16 3.11 35.38 18.06
C ASN A 16 3.73 34.41 19.06
N GLY A 17 3.80 34.87 20.31
CA GLY A 17 4.47 34.22 21.42
C GLY A 17 3.83 32.91 21.85
N TYR A 18 4.69 31.95 22.17
CA TYR A 18 4.34 30.88 23.07
C TYR A 18 4.20 31.49 24.47
N LYS A 19 2.99 31.43 25.05
CA LYS A 19 2.81 31.66 26.49
C LYS A 19 3.43 30.46 27.20
N ALA A 20 4.52 30.68 27.94
CA ALA A 20 4.92 29.77 28.99
C ALA A 20 3.82 29.82 30.06
N THR A 21 3.15 28.70 30.29
CA THR A 21 2.33 28.49 31.50
C THR A 21 3.27 28.00 32.59
N ASP A 22 3.21 28.65 33.74
CA ASP A 22 4.08 28.41 34.88
C ASP A 22 4.07 26.94 35.29
N ALA A 23 5.28 26.40 35.45
CA ALA A 23 5.52 25.07 35.97
C ALA A 23 5.21 25.10 37.48
N GLU A 24 4.08 24.53 37.88
CA GLU A 24 3.88 24.06 39.24
C GLU A 24 4.62 22.73 39.38
N ASP A 25 5.71 22.77 40.16
CA ASP A 25 6.47 21.60 40.59
C ASP A 25 5.59 20.74 41.52
N SER A 26 5.15 19.59 41.02
CA SER A 26 4.86 18.43 41.87
C SER A 26 5.48 17.19 41.23
N ASP A 27 6.54 16.71 41.86
CA ASP A 27 7.29 15.50 41.50
C ASP A 27 6.42 14.23 41.61
N GLU A 28 5.64 13.93 40.58
CA GLU A 28 5.08 12.59 40.38
C GLU A 28 5.32 12.20 38.92
N PHE A 29 6.25 11.28 38.68
CA PHE A 29 6.50 10.74 37.34
C PHE A 29 5.21 10.06 36.84
N PRO A 30 4.60 10.51 35.73
CA PRO A 30 3.42 9.85 35.21
C PRO A 30 3.81 8.44 34.77
N THR A 31 3.10 7.44 35.29
CA THR A 31 3.26 6.05 34.86
C THR A 31 3.15 5.98 33.34
N PRO A 32 4.00 5.18 32.65
CA PRO A 32 3.92 5.03 31.21
C PRO A 32 2.51 4.57 30.83
N PRO A 33 1.81 5.23 29.90
CA PRO A 33 0.48 4.78 29.51
C PRO A 33 0.58 3.37 28.95
N ASP A 34 -0.22 2.46 29.52
CA ASP A 34 -0.37 1.10 29.06
C ASP A 34 -0.61 1.10 27.55
N HIS A 35 0.23 0.39 26.80
CA HIS A 35 0.33 0.41 25.33
C HIS A 35 -0.91 -0.20 24.63
N THR A 36 -1.97 -0.45 25.39
CA THR A 36 -3.25 -1.03 24.98
C THR A 36 -4.32 0.02 24.69
N VAL A 37 -4.07 1.31 24.97
CA VAL A 37 -5.02 2.38 24.66
C VAL A 37 -5.01 2.64 23.15
N VAL A 38 -6.03 2.15 22.46
CA VAL A 38 -6.30 2.51 21.06
C VAL A 38 -6.74 3.98 21.06
N TYR A 39 -5.82 4.88 20.70
CA TYR A 39 -6.15 6.30 20.58
C TYR A 39 -7.08 6.54 19.39
N ASN A 40 -8.26 7.08 19.64
CA ASN A 40 -9.09 7.63 18.57
C ASN A 40 -8.42 8.89 18.02
N LEU A 41 -7.73 8.77 16.87
CA LEU A 41 -7.03 9.89 16.21
C LEU A 41 -7.96 11.07 15.85
N LEU A 42 -9.28 10.91 15.94
CA LEU A 42 -10.24 12.02 15.80
C LEU A 42 -10.25 12.91 17.05
N GLU A 43 -10.15 12.33 18.23
CA GLU A 43 -10.26 12.99 19.54
C GLU A 43 -8.90 13.51 20.06
N VAL A 44 -7.79 12.96 19.57
CA VAL A 44 -6.44 13.45 19.92
C VAL A 44 -6.27 14.91 19.50
N GLU A 45 -5.87 15.74 20.45
CA GLU A 45 -5.54 17.15 20.23
C GLU A 45 -4.39 17.27 19.22
N LYS A 46 -4.58 18.11 18.19
CA LYS A 46 -3.62 18.29 17.10
C LYS A 46 -2.93 19.65 17.29
N PRO A 47 -1.79 19.73 18.01
CA PRO A 47 -1.18 21.01 18.39
C PRO A 47 -0.74 21.85 17.19
N PHE A 48 -0.54 21.23 16.03
CA PHE A 48 -0.17 21.88 14.77
C PHE A 48 -1.38 22.34 13.92
N LYS A 49 -2.62 22.02 14.33
CA LYS A 49 -3.84 22.46 13.62
C LYS A 49 -4.58 23.46 14.48
N LYS A 50 -5.05 24.56 13.87
CA LYS A 50 -5.90 25.54 14.56
C LYS A 50 -7.16 24.85 15.06
N ALA A 51 -7.65 25.20 16.26
CA ALA A 51 -8.86 24.60 16.86
C ALA A 51 -10.11 24.67 15.96
N LYS A 52 -10.21 25.69 15.10
CA LYS A 52 -11.30 25.85 14.13
C LYS A 52 -11.08 25.12 12.79
N TYR A 53 -9.98 24.39 12.65
CA TYR A 53 -9.65 23.68 11.41
C TYR A 53 -10.62 22.52 11.19
N LYS A 54 -11.50 22.67 10.20
CA LYS A 54 -12.34 21.59 9.69
C LYS A 54 -11.78 21.17 8.34
N ASN A 55 -11.58 19.86 8.14
CA ASN A 55 -11.23 19.36 6.82
C ASN A 55 -12.50 19.37 5.94
N SER A 56 -12.72 20.46 5.19
CA SER A 56 -13.88 20.59 4.31
C SER A 56 -13.78 19.70 3.06
N LYS A 57 -12.62 19.09 2.79
CA LYS A 57 -12.43 18.24 1.62
C LYS A 57 -12.95 16.84 1.94
N ARG A 58 -14.08 16.49 1.31
CA ARG A 58 -14.54 15.09 1.26
C ARG A 58 -13.62 14.33 0.33
N ILE A 59 -12.85 13.39 0.88
CA ILE A 59 -12.03 12.48 0.08
C ILE A 59 -13.00 11.48 -0.55
N LYS A 60 -13.09 11.48 -1.88
CA LYS A 60 -13.91 10.50 -2.62
C LYS A 60 -13.19 9.16 -2.67
N PRO A 61 -13.89 8.02 -2.51
CA PRO A 61 -13.26 6.71 -2.67
C PRO A 61 -12.89 6.47 -4.14
N THR A 62 -11.87 5.65 -4.40
CA THR A 62 -11.40 5.31 -5.75
C THR A 62 -12.52 4.82 -6.67
N ARG A 63 -13.48 4.06 -6.11
CA ARG A 63 -14.67 3.59 -6.85
C ARG A 63 -15.48 4.74 -7.45
N GLN A 64 -15.61 5.86 -6.74
CA GLN A 64 -16.35 7.03 -7.22
C GLN A 64 -15.60 7.74 -8.36
N HIS A 65 -14.27 7.78 -8.31
CA HIS A 65 -13.44 8.29 -9.42
C HIS A 65 -13.58 7.42 -10.67
N ILE A 66 -13.49 6.10 -10.52
CA ILE A 66 -13.67 5.15 -11.63
C ILE A 66 -15.06 5.28 -12.25
N ALA A 67 -16.12 5.39 -11.43
CA ALA A 67 -17.48 5.55 -11.94
C ALA A 67 -17.67 6.87 -12.72
N ALA A 68 -17.14 7.98 -12.19
CA ALA A 68 -17.23 9.28 -12.84
C ALA A 68 -16.44 9.33 -14.16
N GLU A 69 -15.27 8.71 -14.21
CA GLU A 69 -14.49 8.64 -15.44
C GLU A 69 -15.12 7.71 -16.47
N LYS A 70 -15.71 6.56 -16.07
CA LYS A 70 -16.40 5.65 -17.01
C LYS A 70 -17.64 6.29 -17.65
N ALA A 71 -18.29 7.21 -16.94
CA ALA A 71 -19.45 7.95 -17.45
C ALA A 71 -19.07 9.02 -18.47
N LYS A 72 -17.79 9.34 -18.61
CA LYS A 72 -17.28 10.33 -19.55
C LYS A 72 -16.47 9.65 -20.65
N GLU A 73 -16.65 10.10 -21.88
CA GLU A 73 -15.79 9.68 -23.00
C GLU A 73 -14.45 10.41 -22.92
N TRP A 74 -13.37 9.63 -22.90
CA TRP A 74 -11.99 10.14 -22.88
C TRP A 74 -11.27 9.75 -24.17
N PRO A 75 -10.32 10.58 -24.64
CA PRO A 75 -9.39 10.16 -25.69
C PRO A 75 -8.60 8.92 -25.27
N ASN A 76 -8.26 8.05 -26.22
CA ASN A 76 -7.53 6.80 -25.95
C ASN A 76 -6.16 7.02 -25.28
N ASP A 77 -5.51 8.14 -25.55
CA ASP A 77 -4.18 8.47 -25.01
C ASP A 77 -4.24 9.09 -23.60
N PHE A 78 -5.46 9.33 -23.07
CA PHE A 78 -5.62 9.94 -21.76
C PHE A 78 -5.47 8.89 -20.64
N PRO A 79 -4.55 9.08 -19.67
CA PRO A 79 -4.40 8.15 -18.56
C PRO A 79 -5.58 8.30 -17.58
N THR A 80 -6.51 7.34 -17.61
CA THR A 80 -7.64 7.22 -16.67
C THR A 80 -7.26 6.36 -15.45
N PHE A 81 -7.96 6.52 -14.32
CA PHE A 81 -7.68 5.76 -13.09
C PHE A 81 -7.72 4.24 -13.27
N TRP A 82 -8.54 3.71 -14.20
CA TRP A 82 -8.59 2.25 -14.45
C TRP A 82 -7.55 1.77 -15.48
N SER A 83 -7.01 2.67 -16.31
CA SER A 83 -6.01 2.32 -17.33
C SER A 83 -4.60 2.19 -16.76
N ILE A 84 -4.36 2.78 -15.58
CA ILE A 84 -3.07 2.72 -14.89
C ILE A 84 -2.83 1.28 -14.43
N ALA A 85 -2.16 0.50 -15.25
CA ALA A 85 -1.66 -0.82 -14.88
C ALA A 85 -0.34 -0.66 -14.09
N GLN A 86 -0.14 -1.54 -13.12
CA GLN A 86 1.13 -1.60 -12.41
C GLN A 86 2.23 -2.16 -13.34
N ALA A 87 3.43 -1.60 -13.25
CA ALA A 87 4.59 -2.14 -13.94
C ALA A 87 4.87 -3.60 -13.50
N PRO A 88 5.38 -4.46 -14.39
CA PRO A 88 5.69 -5.84 -14.04
C PRO A 88 6.82 -5.90 -13.00
N SER A 89 6.83 -6.97 -12.19
CA SER A 89 7.92 -7.21 -11.24
C SER A 89 9.22 -7.55 -11.98
N LEU A 90 10.31 -6.84 -11.65
CA LEU A 90 11.67 -7.15 -12.12
C LEU A 90 12.37 -8.22 -11.27
N LYS A 91 11.85 -8.49 -10.07
CA LYS A 91 12.47 -9.45 -9.15
C LYS A 91 12.14 -10.87 -9.60
N PRO A 92 13.14 -11.77 -9.71
CA PRO A 92 12.88 -13.16 -10.05
C PRO A 92 12.06 -13.85 -8.97
N ASN A 93 11.05 -14.62 -9.39
CA ASN A 93 10.18 -15.34 -8.47
C ASN A 93 10.93 -16.52 -7.83
N LYS A 94 10.83 -16.65 -6.51
CA LYS A 94 11.31 -17.83 -5.80
C LYS A 94 10.46 -19.04 -6.17
N LYS A 95 11.12 -20.18 -6.38
CA LYS A 95 10.47 -21.44 -6.74
C LYS A 95 10.23 -22.24 -5.46
N TYR A 96 8.99 -22.69 -5.28
CA TYR A 96 8.57 -23.51 -4.17
C TYR A 96 7.97 -24.81 -4.69
N CYS A 97 8.00 -25.84 -3.85
CA CYS A 97 7.42 -27.14 -4.14
C CYS A 97 5.90 -27.01 -4.16
N ASP A 98 5.27 -27.59 -5.18
CA ASP A 98 3.82 -27.47 -5.37
C ASP A 98 3.02 -28.33 -4.36
N ILE A 99 3.67 -29.30 -3.69
CA ILE A 99 3.06 -30.19 -2.69
C ILE A 99 3.30 -29.68 -1.27
N THR A 100 4.57 -29.41 -0.90
CA THR A 100 4.93 -29.09 0.49
C THR A 100 5.15 -27.60 0.77
N GLY A 101 5.28 -26.77 -0.27
CA GLY A 101 5.58 -25.33 -0.11
C GLY A 101 7.03 -25.01 0.29
N LEU A 102 7.90 -26.00 0.48
CA LEU A 102 9.32 -25.80 0.74
C LEU A 102 10.05 -25.28 -0.51
N HIS A 103 11.29 -24.79 -0.36
CA HIS A 103 12.04 -24.25 -1.51
C HIS A 103 12.37 -25.35 -2.55
N ALA A 104 11.99 -25.17 -3.81
CA ALA A 104 12.21 -26.20 -4.83
C ALA A 104 13.36 -25.83 -5.76
N PHE A 105 14.38 -26.68 -5.78
CA PHE A 105 15.52 -26.57 -6.70
C PHE A 105 15.23 -27.25 -8.05
N TYR A 106 14.36 -28.25 -8.06
CA TYR A 106 14.15 -29.13 -9.22
C TYR A 106 12.70 -29.10 -9.72
N LYS A 107 12.54 -29.52 -10.97
CA LYS A 107 11.27 -29.60 -11.67
C LYS A 107 11.22 -30.91 -12.46
N ASP A 108 10.11 -31.61 -12.38
CA ASP A 108 9.90 -32.84 -13.12
C ASP A 108 9.62 -32.53 -14.61
N PRO A 109 10.33 -33.14 -15.57
CA PRO A 109 10.11 -32.90 -17.00
C PRO A 109 8.75 -33.43 -17.51
N LYS A 110 8.15 -34.43 -16.86
CA LYS A 110 6.88 -35.03 -17.28
C LYS A 110 5.69 -34.19 -16.83
N THR A 111 5.55 -34.00 -15.53
CA THR A 111 4.38 -33.33 -14.91
C THR A 111 4.55 -31.81 -14.80
N ASN A 112 5.77 -31.30 -15.02
CA ASN A 112 6.14 -29.91 -14.76
C ASN A 112 6.02 -29.46 -13.28
N LEU A 113 5.77 -30.36 -12.33
CA LEU A 113 5.71 -30.04 -10.91
C LEU A 113 7.09 -29.77 -10.32
N ARG A 114 7.15 -28.87 -9.35
CA ARG A 114 8.37 -28.50 -8.61
C ARG A 114 8.46 -29.31 -7.32
N TYR A 115 9.65 -29.83 -7.02
CA TYR A 115 9.90 -30.66 -5.83
C TYR A 115 11.19 -30.27 -5.09
N HIS A 116 11.24 -30.60 -3.80
CA HIS A 116 12.37 -30.29 -2.92
C HIS A 116 13.34 -31.48 -2.78
N ASN A 117 12.84 -32.68 -2.47
CA ASN A 117 13.63 -33.88 -2.21
C ASN A 117 13.18 -35.08 -3.07
N ALA A 118 13.92 -36.19 -3.00
CA ALA A 118 13.63 -37.41 -3.75
C ALA A 118 12.31 -38.09 -3.32
N GLU A 119 11.93 -37.99 -2.04
CA GLU A 119 10.68 -38.56 -1.53
C GLU A 119 9.46 -37.92 -2.17
N ILE A 120 9.46 -36.58 -2.28
CA ILE A 120 8.38 -35.85 -2.97
C ILE A 120 8.36 -36.24 -4.46
N TYR A 121 9.52 -36.45 -5.08
CA TYR A 121 9.57 -36.90 -6.47
C TYR A 121 8.92 -38.28 -6.66
N GLN A 122 9.16 -39.23 -5.74
CA GLN A 122 8.48 -40.53 -5.75
C GLN A 122 6.96 -40.39 -5.56
N ALA A 123 6.53 -39.51 -4.65
CA ALA A 123 5.11 -39.22 -4.46
C ALA A 123 4.46 -38.63 -5.73
N ILE A 124 5.16 -37.74 -6.45
CA ILE A 124 4.69 -37.18 -7.73
C ILE A 124 4.52 -38.28 -8.78
N GLN A 125 5.42 -39.26 -8.86
CA GLN A 125 5.31 -40.36 -9.83
C GLN A 125 4.10 -41.27 -9.59
N GLN A 126 3.64 -41.38 -8.34
CA GLN A 126 2.47 -42.18 -7.95
C GLN A 126 1.15 -41.40 -8.09
N LEU A 127 1.22 -40.10 -8.36
CA LEU A 127 0.06 -39.24 -8.46
C LEU A 127 -0.75 -39.56 -9.74
N PRO A 128 -2.10 -39.57 -9.69
CA PRO A 128 -2.90 -39.70 -10.90
C PRO A 128 -2.71 -38.48 -11.81
N PRO A 129 -2.74 -38.66 -13.14
CA PRO A 129 -2.47 -37.58 -14.11
C PRO A 129 -3.48 -36.42 -14.03
N SER A 130 -4.67 -36.64 -13.48
CA SER A 130 -5.67 -35.59 -13.25
C SER A 130 -5.26 -34.62 -12.13
N ALA A 131 -4.58 -35.11 -11.10
CA ALA A 131 -4.18 -34.31 -9.95
C ALA A 131 -2.96 -33.41 -10.26
N GLU A 132 -2.14 -33.76 -11.24
CA GLU A 132 -1.04 -32.90 -11.69
C GLU A 132 -1.55 -31.53 -12.15
N GLN A 133 -2.64 -31.52 -12.93
CA GLN A 133 -3.24 -30.30 -13.45
C GLN A 133 -3.87 -29.43 -12.34
N THR A 134 -4.42 -30.05 -11.28
CA THR A 134 -4.97 -29.31 -10.14
C THR A 134 -3.85 -28.67 -9.33
N TYR A 135 -2.71 -29.33 -9.12
CA TYR A 135 -1.55 -28.68 -8.48
C TYR A 135 -0.96 -27.56 -9.35
N LEU A 136 -0.89 -27.75 -10.68
CA LEU A 136 -0.42 -26.71 -11.60
C LEU A 136 -1.35 -25.49 -11.64
N SER A 137 -2.66 -25.67 -11.48
CA SER A 137 -3.63 -24.57 -11.53
C SER A 137 -3.48 -23.62 -10.33
N LEU A 138 -3.04 -24.11 -9.16
CA LEU A 138 -2.81 -23.28 -7.98
C LEU A 138 -1.81 -22.14 -8.23
N ARG A 139 -0.80 -22.37 -9.08
CA ARG A 139 0.18 -21.35 -9.50
C ARG A 139 -0.09 -20.77 -10.88
N ASN A 140 -1.29 -21.01 -11.44
CA ASN A 140 -1.70 -20.60 -12.78
C ASN A 140 -0.76 -21.11 -13.90
N ALA A 141 -0.27 -22.34 -13.79
CA ALA A 141 0.59 -22.99 -14.78
C ALA A 141 -0.06 -24.19 -15.47
N ASN A 142 -1.39 -24.36 -15.35
CA ASN A 142 -2.12 -25.43 -16.01
C ASN A 142 -2.32 -25.11 -17.50
N VAL A 143 -2.26 -26.15 -18.34
CA VAL A 143 -2.56 -26.04 -19.77
C VAL A 143 -4.04 -26.28 -19.95
N VAL A 144 -4.80 -25.22 -20.28
CA VAL A 144 -6.21 -25.32 -20.67
C VAL A 144 -6.26 -25.27 -22.19
N LEU A 145 -6.60 -26.41 -22.81
CA LEU A 145 -6.91 -26.45 -24.23
C LEU A 145 -8.25 -25.70 -24.44
N ARG A 146 -8.26 -24.74 -25.37
CA ARG A 146 -9.44 -23.95 -25.74
C ARG A 146 -9.78 -24.18 -27.20
#